data_AF-A0A1B6IHA2-F1
#
_entry.id   AF-A0A1B6IHA2-F1
#
_cell.length_a   1.000
_cell.length_b   1.000
_cell.length_c   1.000
_cell.angle_alpha   90.00
_cell.angle_beta   90.00
_cell.angle_gamma   90.00
#
_symmetry.space_group_name_H-M   'P 1'
#
loop_
_entity.id
_entity.type
_entity.pdbx_description
1 polymer ?
#
loop_
_entity_poly.entity_id
_entity_poly.type
_entity_poly.pdbx_seq_one_letter_code
_entity_poly.pdbx_strand_id
1 'polypeptide(L)'
;MTKDASARDREVLVHLLYEDEADSCRHHVTSPGSTEALLSKPGKVKFNSLLTEKRILVVAVLAVAVVCCAVFMVHYFASGDSDDDNFVLLAPDVTMPLAPSPSILGQFRSAAVVSNGQPCAVIGKEVLEKGGSAVDAAIATLLCDGVCCLHNMGLGGGFLMTVYDKAGGKVETLNAREAAPAAATFDMFDGKPTLSTIGGLSIAVPGELRGYQTAWEKYGKLSWVELFRPTIRLCEEGVPV
;
A
#
# COMPACT_ATOMS: atom_id res chain seq x y z
N MET A 1 -36.64 16.73 20.14
CA MET A 1 -36.70 16.01 18.86
C MET A 1 -35.56 15.02 18.83
N THR A 2 -35.90 13.77 19.12
CA THR A 2 -34.99 12.63 19.23
C THR A 2 -34.42 12.29 17.85
N LYS A 3 -33.08 12.26 17.73
CA LYS A 3 -32.39 11.72 16.55
C LYS A 3 -32.28 10.21 16.75
N ASP A 4 -33.34 9.50 16.38
CA ASP A 4 -33.32 8.04 16.31
C ASP A 4 -32.56 7.54 15.07
N ALA A 5 -31.97 6.38 15.27
CA ALA A 5 -30.98 5.71 14.44
C ALA A 5 -31.50 5.29 13.06
N SER A 6 -30.71 5.58 12.02
CA SER A 6 -30.57 4.71 10.85
C SER A 6 -29.22 4.99 10.17
N ALA A 7 -28.21 4.23 10.57
CA ALA A 7 -26.86 4.28 10.02
C ALA A 7 -26.68 3.33 8.81
N ARG A 8 -27.77 2.85 8.18
CA ARG A 8 -27.69 1.68 7.28
C ARG A 8 -27.72 1.95 5.77
N ASP A 9 -27.93 3.18 5.28
CA ASP A 9 -28.13 3.40 3.83
C ASP A 9 -27.37 4.59 3.21
N ARG A 10 -26.16 4.92 3.68
CA ARG A 10 -25.32 5.96 3.05
C ARG A 10 -24.11 5.35 2.36
N GLU A 11 -24.34 4.63 1.26
CA GLU A 11 -23.26 4.27 0.34
C GLU A 11 -22.81 5.55 -0.35
N VAL A 12 -21.67 6.07 0.07
CA VAL A 12 -20.98 7.16 -0.60
C VAL A 12 -19.74 6.56 -1.24
N LEU A 13 -19.70 6.56 -2.56
CA LEU A 13 -18.50 6.17 -3.31
C LEU A 13 -17.64 7.42 -3.48
N VAL A 14 -16.39 7.33 -3.03
CA VAL A 14 -15.37 8.35 -3.28
C VAL A 14 -14.36 7.75 -4.24
N HIS A 15 -14.26 8.32 -5.44
CA HIS A 15 -13.21 7.96 -6.39
C HIS A 15 -12.25 9.13 -6.51
N LEU A 16 -10.97 8.82 -6.35
CA LEU A 16 -9.88 9.79 -6.49
C LEU A 16 -9.09 9.41 -7.72
N LEU A 17 -8.89 10.39 -8.60
CA LEU A 17 -8.06 10.21 -9.77
C LEU A 17 -6.72 10.88 -9.50
N TYR A 18 -5.67 10.07 -9.51
CA TYR A 18 -4.29 10.50 -9.62
C TYR A 18 -3.74 9.96 -10.94
N GLU A 19 -3.06 10.80 -11.70
CA GLU A 19 -2.26 10.34 -12.83
C GLU A 19 -0.95 9.81 -12.23
N ASP A 20 -0.82 8.49 -12.16
CA ASP A 20 0.37 7.82 -11.67
C ASP A 20 1.03 7.09 -12.84
N GLU A 21 2.29 7.41 -13.14
CA GLU A 21 3.20 6.48 -13.81
C GLU A 21 3.61 5.44 -12.76
N ALA A 22 2.72 4.48 -12.51
CA ALA A 22 2.89 3.48 -11.47
C ALA A 22 3.93 2.43 -11.89
N ASP A 23 5.06 2.38 -11.18
CA ASP A 23 5.78 1.12 -10.98
C ASP A 23 6.43 1.09 -9.59
N SER A 24 6.29 -0.06 -8.93
CA SER A 24 6.90 -0.44 -7.64
C SER A 24 6.16 -0.06 -6.35
N CYS A 25 5.15 -0.86 -6.00
CA CYS A 25 4.91 -1.29 -4.62
C CYS A 25 4.10 -2.60 -4.63
N ARG A 26 4.80 -3.74 -4.71
CA ARG A 26 4.20 -5.07 -4.57
C ARG A 26 4.97 -5.86 -3.52
N HIS A 27 4.53 -5.80 -2.27
CA HIS A 27 4.98 -6.71 -1.24
C HIS A 27 3.84 -7.56 -0.70
N HIS A 28 4.04 -8.87 -0.80
CA HIS A 28 3.16 -9.94 -0.33
C HIS A 28 3.66 -10.35 1.06
N VAL A 29 2.83 -10.23 2.10
CA VAL A 29 3.18 -10.78 3.42
C VAL A 29 2.01 -11.59 3.98
N THR A 30 2.32 -12.86 4.25
CA THR A 30 1.51 -13.85 4.93
C THR A 30 1.62 -13.69 6.45
N SER A 31 0.52 -13.88 7.17
CA SER A 31 0.43 -13.82 8.63
C SER A 31 0.72 -15.19 9.27
N PRO A 32 1.43 -15.27 10.41
CA PRO A 32 1.35 -16.42 11.31
C PRO A 32 0.59 -16.11 12.61
N GLY A 33 -0.31 -17.02 12.95
CA GLY A 33 -1.09 -17.05 14.19
C GLY A 33 -0.31 -17.54 15.42
N SER A 34 -0.86 -17.17 16.57
CA SER A 34 -0.49 -17.52 17.94
C SER A 34 -0.75 -18.98 18.32
N THR A 35 0.09 -19.57 19.18
CA THR A 35 -0.32 -20.26 20.43
C THR A 35 0.89 -20.56 21.32
N GLU A 36 0.71 -20.36 22.63
CA GLU A 36 1.65 -20.66 23.73
C GLU A 36 1.83 -22.17 24.02
N ALA A 37 2.89 -22.47 24.78
CA ALA A 37 2.86 -23.20 26.06
C ALA A 37 3.75 -24.47 26.21
N LEU A 38 4.68 -24.35 27.17
CA LEU A 38 5.06 -25.31 28.23
C LEU A 38 6.06 -26.47 27.94
N LEU A 39 7.24 -26.29 28.57
CA LEU A 39 7.97 -27.20 29.48
C LEU A 39 8.06 -28.70 29.14
N SER A 40 9.30 -29.19 28.93
CA SER A 40 9.86 -30.36 29.65
C SER A 40 11.33 -30.58 29.27
N LYS A 41 12.21 -30.78 30.27
CA LYS A 41 13.62 -31.18 30.10
C LYS A 41 13.73 -32.69 29.85
N PRO A 42 14.69 -33.21 29.07
CA PRO A 42 15.10 -34.60 29.19
C PRO A 42 16.46 -34.75 29.89
N GLY A 43 16.47 -35.70 30.83
CA GLY A 43 17.65 -36.21 31.50
C GLY A 43 18.55 -37.05 30.59
N LYS A 44 19.80 -37.19 31.03
CA LYS A 44 20.84 -37.99 30.38
C LYS A 44 20.50 -39.48 30.47
N VAL A 45 20.56 -40.17 29.32
CA VAL A 45 20.72 -41.63 29.27
C VAL A 45 22.02 -41.92 28.52
N LYS A 46 22.98 -42.52 29.23
CA LYS A 46 24.17 -43.12 28.63
C LYS A 46 23.81 -44.55 28.22
N PHE A 47 24.16 -44.95 27.00
CA PHE A 47 24.32 -46.37 26.68
C PHE A 47 25.60 -46.56 25.87
N ASN A 48 26.47 -47.40 26.43
CA ASN A 48 27.82 -47.67 25.96
C ASN A 48 27.82 -48.69 24.82
N SER A 49 28.81 -48.51 23.94
CA SER A 49 29.60 -49.50 23.21
C SER A 49 28.97 -50.87 22.93
N LEU A 50 28.72 -51.16 21.65
CA LEU A 50 29.12 -52.37 20.93
C LEU A 50 28.72 -52.19 19.45
N LEU A 51 29.53 -52.71 18.51
CA LEU A 51 29.42 -52.65 17.04
C LEU A 51 30.29 -51.57 16.35
N THR A 52 31.61 -51.71 16.48
CA THR A 52 32.64 -50.83 15.91
C THR A 52 32.93 -51.10 14.41
N GLU A 53 32.41 -52.16 13.80
CA GLU A 53 32.68 -52.44 12.36
C GLU A 53 31.63 -51.84 11.39
N LYS A 54 30.34 -51.82 11.76
CA LYS A 54 29.28 -51.26 10.90
C LYS A 54 29.26 -49.73 10.86
N ARG A 55 29.88 -49.08 11.86
CA ARG A 55 29.98 -47.62 11.94
C ARG A 55 30.90 -47.03 10.88
N ILE A 56 31.98 -47.72 10.52
CA ILE A 56 32.89 -47.25 9.47
C ILE A 56 32.17 -47.23 8.12
N LEU A 57 31.37 -48.25 7.82
CA LEU A 57 30.56 -48.30 6.60
C LEU A 57 29.50 -47.20 6.57
N VAL A 58 28.80 -46.97 7.68
CA VAL A 58 27.77 -45.92 7.78
C VAL A 58 28.40 -44.52 7.69
N VAL A 59 29.55 -44.29 8.32
CA VAL A 59 30.27 -43.01 8.24
C VAL A 59 30.81 -42.79 6.82
N ALA A 60 31.31 -43.83 6.14
CA ALA A 60 31.75 -43.73 4.76
C ALA A 60 30.58 -43.41 3.80
N VAL A 61 29.43 -44.06 3.97
CA VAL A 61 28.23 -43.79 3.16
C VAL A 61 27.69 -42.38 3.41
N LEU A 62 27.66 -41.92 4.67
CA LEU A 62 27.25 -40.56 5.01
C LEU A 62 28.24 -39.51 4.46
N ALA A 63 29.54 -39.78 4.50
CA ALA A 63 30.55 -38.88 3.93
C ALA A 63 30.39 -38.76 2.41
N VAL A 64 30.15 -39.88 1.70
CA VAL A 64 29.87 -39.87 0.26
C VAL A 64 28.57 -39.11 -0.05
N ALA A 65 27.51 -39.33 0.73
CA ALA A 65 26.25 -38.61 0.55
C ALA A 65 26.40 -37.09 0.75
N VAL A 66 27.17 -36.67 1.75
CA VAL A 66 27.45 -35.23 2.00
C VAL A 66 28.25 -34.63 0.85
N VAL A 67 29.25 -35.34 0.32
CA VAL A 67 30.02 -34.89 -0.85
C VAL A 67 29.13 -34.79 -2.09
N CYS A 68 28.27 -35.77 -2.35
CA CYS A 68 27.31 -35.72 -3.44
C CYS A 68 26.32 -34.57 -3.31
N CYS A 69 25.79 -34.31 -2.11
CA CYS A 69 24.92 -33.16 -1.84
C CYS A 69 25.64 -31.82 -2.04
N ALA A 70 26.92 -31.72 -1.65
CA ALA A 70 27.71 -30.51 -1.86
C ALA A 70 27.99 -30.28 -3.35
N VAL A 71 28.33 -31.32 -4.10
CA VAL A 71 28.52 -31.23 -5.56
C VAL A 71 27.21 -30.89 -6.27
N PHE A 72 26.09 -31.47 -5.84
CA PHE A 72 24.76 -31.13 -6.36
C PHE A 72 24.37 -29.68 -6.06
N MET A 73 24.62 -29.20 -4.83
CA MET A 73 24.43 -27.79 -4.45
C MET A 73 25.28 -26.86 -5.31
N VAL A 74 26.55 -27.17 -5.54
CA VAL A 74 27.44 -26.35 -6.39
C VAL A 74 26.94 -26.33 -7.83
N HIS A 75 26.50 -27.47 -8.37
CA HIS A 75 25.90 -27.50 -9.71
C HIS A 75 24.59 -26.73 -9.77
N TYR A 76 23.72 -26.87 -8.77
CA TYR A 76 22.45 -26.15 -8.70
C TYR A 76 22.64 -24.63 -8.60
N PHE A 77 23.60 -24.18 -7.78
CA PHE A 77 23.95 -22.76 -7.67
C PHE A 77 24.71 -22.24 -8.89
N ALA A 78 25.50 -23.06 -9.58
CA ALA A 78 26.16 -22.68 -10.83
C ALA A 78 25.21 -22.72 -12.05
N SER A 79 24.08 -23.41 -11.93
CA SER A 79 22.97 -23.41 -12.88
C SER A 79 21.86 -22.42 -12.49
N GLY A 80 22.18 -21.42 -11.64
CA GLY A 80 21.33 -20.24 -11.49
C GLY A 80 21.08 -19.65 -12.87
N ASP A 81 19.86 -19.86 -13.35
CA ASP A 81 19.38 -19.46 -14.66
C ASP A 81 19.66 -17.97 -14.81
N SER A 82 20.47 -17.63 -15.81
CA SER A 82 20.55 -16.27 -16.30
C SER A 82 19.23 -16.02 -17.02
N ASP A 83 18.19 -15.67 -16.26
CA ASP A 83 16.98 -15.06 -16.81
C ASP A 83 17.38 -13.68 -17.34
N ASP A 84 18.04 -13.68 -18.51
CA ASP A 84 18.17 -12.52 -19.38
C ASP A 84 16.78 -12.22 -19.97
N ASP A 85 15.84 -11.82 -19.10
CA ASP A 85 14.61 -11.18 -19.52
C ASP A 85 14.98 -9.80 -20.08
N ASN A 86 15.33 -9.79 -21.37
CA ASN A 86 15.14 -8.64 -22.23
C ASN A 86 13.63 -8.34 -22.28
N PHE A 87 13.12 -7.73 -21.21
CA PHE A 87 11.78 -7.18 -21.16
C PHE A 87 11.78 -5.93 -22.03
N VAL A 88 11.65 -6.15 -23.33
CA VAL A 88 11.26 -5.11 -24.27
C VAL A 88 9.82 -4.75 -23.90
N LEU A 89 9.64 -3.54 -23.38
CA LEU A 89 8.35 -2.88 -23.14
C LEU A 89 7.60 -2.70 -24.47
N LEU A 90 7.11 -3.80 -25.04
CA LEU A 90 6.04 -3.77 -26.01
C LEU A 90 4.78 -3.49 -25.19
N ALA A 91 4.22 -2.28 -25.35
CA ALA A 91 2.93 -1.95 -24.77
C ALA A 91 1.94 -3.09 -25.09
N PRO A 92 1.17 -3.58 -24.10
CA PRO A 92 0.25 -4.69 -24.32
C PRO A 92 -0.73 -4.33 -25.45
N ASP A 93 -0.86 -5.24 -26.41
CA ASP A 93 -1.80 -5.11 -27.51
C ASP A 93 -3.23 -5.01 -26.93
N VAL A 94 -3.85 -3.84 -27.11
CA VAL A 94 -5.18 -3.48 -26.59
C VAL A 94 -6.29 -4.42 -27.09
N THR A 95 -5.99 -5.26 -28.08
CA THR A 95 -6.93 -6.24 -28.64
C THR A 95 -6.97 -7.58 -27.89
N MET A 96 -6.04 -7.85 -26.97
CA MET A 96 -6.06 -9.08 -26.17
C MET A 96 -6.66 -8.83 -24.78
N PRO A 97 -7.75 -9.53 -24.40
CA PRO A 97 -8.29 -9.44 -23.05
C PRO A 97 -7.26 -9.98 -22.05
N LEU A 98 -6.81 -9.12 -21.14
CA LEU A 98 -5.95 -9.51 -20.03
C LEU A 98 -6.65 -10.58 -19.19
N ALA A 99 -5.91 -11.61 -18.76
CA ALA A 99 -6.42 -12.58 -17.82
C ALA A 99 -6.85 -11.87 -16.52
N PRO A 100 -7.95 -12.29 -15.86
CA PRO A 100 -8.34 -11.72 -14.58
C PRO A 100 -7.18 -11.79 -13.59
N SER A 101 -6.91 -10.68 -12.90
CA SER A 101 -5.97 -10.65 -11.79
C SER A 101 -6.30 -11.79 -10.81
N PRO A 102 -5.29 -12.55 -10.30
CA PRO A 102 -5.52 -13.58 -9.28
C PRO A 102 -5.90 -12.99 -7.91
N SER A 103 -6.13 -11.68 -7.80
CA SER A 103 -6.59 -11.02 -6.58
C SER A 103 -7.94 -11.56 -6.12
N ILE A 104 -7.99 -12.04 -4.88
CA ILE A 104 -9.24 -12.45 -4.24
C ILE A 104 -10.16 -11.22 -4.15
N LEU A 105 -11.40 -11.35 -4.62
CA LEU A 105 -12.41 -10.30 -4.48
C LEU A 105 -12.68 -10.04 -2.99
N GLY A 106 -12.35 -8.84 -2.52
CA GLY A 106 -12.72 -8.39 -1.18
C GLY A 106 -14.22 -8.14 -1.10
N GLN A 107 -14.97 -9.03 -0.44
CA GLN A 107 -16.39 -8.81 -0.14
C GLN A 107 -16.55 -8.31 1.29
N PHE A 108 -17.10 -7.12 1.44
CA PHE A 108 -17.35 -6.49 2.74
C PHE A 108 -18.85 -6.25 2.92
N ARG A 109 -19.35 -6.43 4.14
CA ARG A 109 -20.80 -6.35 4.42
C ARG A 109 -21.34 -4.92 4.48
N SER A 110 -20.50 -3.95 4.85
CA SER A 110 -20.95 -2.61 5.21
C SER A 110 -20.21 -1.50 4.48
N ALA A 111 -18.89 -1.58 4.41
CA ALA A 111 -18.05 -0.59 3.75
C ALA A 111 -16.70 -1.20 3.38
N ALA A 112 -16.02 -0.57 2.43
CA ALA A 112 -14.68 -0.91 2.00
C ALA A 112 -13.85 0.35 1.82
N VAL A 113 -12.55 0.26 2.09
CA VAL A 113 -11.57 1.31 1.79
C VAL A 113 -10.42 0.62 1.05
N VAL A 114 -9.97 1.23 -0.03
CA VAL A 114 -8.84 0.77 -0.83
C VAL A 114 -7.83 1.92 -0.88
N SER A 115 -6.56 1.60 -0.68
CA SER A 115 -5.45 2.55 -0.65
C SER A 115 -4.21 1.93 -1.28
N ASN A 116 -3.21 2.77 -1.58
CA ASN A 116 -1.94 2.33 -2.15
C ASN A 116 -0.95 1.91 -1.05
N GLY A 117 -0.89 2.67 0.05
CA GLY A 117 0.04 2.44 1.16
C GLY A 117 -0.56 1.55 2.24
N GLN A 118 0.26 0.65 2.79
CA GLN A 118 -0.02 0.01 4.09
C GLN A 118 0.58 0.92 5.17
N PRO A 119 -0.18 1.42 6.17
CA PRO A 119 -1.45 0.94 6.74
C PRO A 119 -2.72 1.75 6.38
N CYS A 120 -2.75 2.48 5.26
CA CYS A 120 -3.70 3.59 5.03
C CYS A 120 -5.16 3.18 4.86
N ALA A 121 -5.45 2.02 4.26
CA ALA A 121 -6.81 1.48 4.20
C ALA A 121 -7.37 1.14 5.59
N VAL A 122 -6.51 0.70 6.52
CA VAL A 122 -6.90 0.41 7.90
C VAL A 122 -7.27 1.70 8.63
N ILE A 123 -6.50 2.78 8.44
CA ILE A 123 -6.82 4.10 9.00
C ILE A 123 -8.18 4.60 8.51
N GLY A 124 -8.46 4.51 7.20
CA GLY A 124 -9.76 4.88 6.65
C GLY A 124 -10.90 4.02 7.19
N LYS A 125 -10.68 2.71 7.33
CA LYS A 125 -11.63 1.78 7.95
C LYS A 125 -11.95 2.18 9.39
N GLU A 126 -10.95 2.50 10.21
CA GLU A 126 -11.16 2.93 11.60
C GLU A 126 -11.98 4.22 11.68
N VAL A 127 -11.80 5.14 10.73
CA VAL A 127 -12.62 6.36 10.63
C VAL A 127 -14.08 6.03 10.33
N LEU A 128 -14.35 5.05 9.45
CA LEU A 128 -15.71 4.57 9.22
C LEU A 128 -16.31 3.89 10.45
N GLU A 129 -15.53 3.08 11.17
CA GLU A 129 -15.95 2.41 12.41
C GLU A 129 -16.32 3.42 13.52
N LYS A 130 -15.66 4.59 13.54
CA LYS A 130 -16.00 5.72 14.43
C LYS A 130 -17.26 6.49 14.00
N GLY A 131 -17.92 6.09 12.92
CA GLY A 131 -19.13 6.74 12.40
C GLY A 131 -18.87 7.91 11.45
N GLY A 132 -17.65 8.03 10.93
CA GLY A 132 -17.30 9.01 9.90
C GLY A 132 -18.08 8.82 8.58
N SER A 133 -18.04 9.82 7.72
CA SER A 133 -18.50 9.68 6.34
C SER A 133 -17.44 8.98 5.47
N ALA A 134 -17.82 8.56 4.26
CA ALA A 134 -16.83 8.09 3.28
C ALA A 134 -15.81 9.18 2.92
N VAL A 135 -16.21 10.47 3.00
CA VAL A 135 -15.30 11.60 2.79
C VAL A 135 -14.32 11.74 3.96
N ASP A 136 -14.76 11.57 5.22
CA ASP A 136 -13.85 11.53 6.37
C ASP A 136 -12.81 10.42 6.21
N ALA A 137 -13.26 9.22 5.82
CA ALA A 137 -12.40 8.06 5.62
C ALA A 137 -11.41 8.28 4.47
N ALA A 138 -11.88 8.84 3.34
CA ALA A 138 -11.03 9.17 2.21
C ALA A 138 -9.95 10.19 2.59
N ILE A 139 -10.30 11.26 3.31
CA ILE A 139 -9.33 12.27 3.77
C ILE A 139 -8.28 11.65 4.69
N ALA A 140 -8.70 10.84 5.67
CA ALA A 140 -7.75 10.18 6.58
C ALA A 140 -6.83 9.18 5.86
N THR A 141 -7.36 8.43 4.88
CA THR A 141 -6.57 7.54 4.04
C THR A 141 -5.59 8.32 3.17
N LEU A 142 -6.00 9.42 2.53
CA LEU A 142 -5.13 10.25 1.70
C LEU A 142 -4.01 10.91 2.48
N LEU A 143 -4.30 11.38 3.71
CA LEU A 143 -3.27 11.89 4.61
C LEU A 143 -2.20 10.83 4.89
N CYS A 144 -2.61 9.57 5.11
CA CYS A 144 -1.68 8.47 5.29
C CYS A 144 -0.93 8.12 3.99
N ASP A 145 -1.61 8.02 2.85
CA ASP A 145 -0.97 7.69 1.57
C ASP A 145 0.04 8.77 1.18
N GLY A 146 -0.19 10.04 1.51
CA GLY A 146 0.81 11.11 1.32
C GLY A 146 2.09 10.95 2.14
N VAL A 147 2.10 10.08 3.16
CA VAL A 147 3.28 9.73 3.97
C VAL A 147 3.87 8.39 3.51
N CYS A 148 3.03 7.37 3.31
CA CYS A 148 3.47 6.03 2.92
C CYS A 148 3.88 5.93 1.44
N CYS A 149 3.28 6.74 0.57
CA CYS A 149 3.48 6.77 -0.88
C CYS A 149 3.93 8.17 -1.33
N LEU A 150 4.91 8.73 -0.62
CA LEU A 150 5.39 10.11 -0.74
C LEU A 150 5.90 10.55 -2.13
N HIS A 151 6.13 9.61 -3.04
CA HIS A 151 6.59 9.89 -4.40
C HIS A 151 5.42 10.13 -5.37
N ASN A 152 4.20 9.73 -5.00
CA ASN A 152 3.03 9.78 -5.90
C ASN A 152 2.09 10.93 -5.54
N MET A 153 1.88 11.17 -4.24
CA MET A 153 0.94 12.17 -3.78
C MET A 153 1.33 12.77 -2.42
N GLY A 154 0.69 13.88 -2.06
CA GLY A 154 0.86 14.48 -0.73
C GLY A 154 0.32 15.90 -0.64
N LEU A 155 0.49 16.53 0.53
CA LEU A 155 -0.04 17.87 0.82
C LEU A 155 0.49 18.98 -0.10
N GLY A 156 1.62 18.74 -0.78
CA GLY A 156 2.22 19.66 -1.75
C GLY A 156 1.63 19.59 -3.16
N GLY A 157 0.67 18.71 -3.42
CA GLY A 157 0.05 18.53 -4.73
C GLY A 157 -1.39 19.04 -4.82
N GLY A 158 -2.19 18.32 -5.61
CA GLY A 158 -3.62 18.53 -5.77
C GLY A 158 -4.31 17.25 -6.26
N PHE A 159 -5.64 17.24 -6.17
CA PHE A 159 -6.44 16.04 -6.46
C PHE A 159 -7.78 16.37 -7.12
N LEU A 160 -8.39 15.34 -7.69
CA LEU A 160 -9.80 15.33 -8.09
C LEU A 160 -10.55 14.30 -7.26
N MET A 161 -11.67 14.71 -6.65
CA MET A 161 -12.51 13.81 -5.85
C MET A 161 -13.91 13.80 -6.41
N THR A 162 -14.39 12.62 -6.77
CA THR A 162 -15.80 12.40 -7.15
C THR A 162 -16.52 11.75 -5.99
N VAL A 163 -17.58 12.39 -5.49
CA VAL A 163 -18.42 11.93 -4.39
C VAL A 163 -19.81 11.64 -4.93
N TYR A 164 -20.29 10.42 -4.71
CA TYR A 164 -21.69 10.08 -4.93
C TYR A 164 -22.46 10.17 -3.61
N ASP A 165 -23.38 11.12 -3.49
CA ASP A 165 -24.32 11.18 -2.37
C ASP A 165 -25.60 10.40 -2.70
N LYS A 166 -25.70 9.18 -2.17
CA LYS A 166 -26.89 8.33 -2.31
C LYS A 166 -28.15 8.94 -1.72
N ALA A 167 -28.06 9.73 -0.65
CA ALA A 167 -29.25 10.33 -0.03
C ALA A 167 -29.88 11.39 -0.95
N GLY A 168 -29.04 12.16 -1.64
CA GLY A 168 -29.46 13.13 -2.65
C GLY A 168 -29.62 12.55 -4.06
N GLY A 169 -29.09 11.36 -4.34
CA GLY A 169 -28.99 10.79 -5.69
C GLY A 169 -28.12 11.62 -6.62
N LYS A 170 -27.08 12.28 -6.08
CA LYS A 170 -26.23 13.24 -6.83
C LYS A 170 -24.78 12.81 -6.85
N VAL A 171 -24.13 13.05 -7.98
CA VAL A 171 -22.67 12.94 -8.13
C VAL A 171 -22.11 14.34 -8.20
N GLU A 172 -21.08 14.61 -7.42
CA GLU A 172 -20.37 15.89 -7.42
C GLU A 172 -18.87 15.63 -7.50
N THR A 173 -18.16 16.46 -8.26
CA THR A 173 -16.70 16.38 -8.37
C THR A 173 -16.09 17.65 -7.82
N LEU A 174 -15.16 17.49 -6.88
CA LEU A 174 -14.30 18.55 -6.38
C LEU A 174 -13.00 18.55 -7.18
N ASN A 175 -12.70 19.70 -7.78
CA ASN A 175 -11.42 19.94 -8.42
C ASN A 175 -10.53 20.76 -7.48
N ALA A 176 -9.49 20.13 -6.94
CA ALA A 176 -8.46 20.73 -6.12
C ALA A 176 -7.08 20.54 -6.75
N ARG A 177 -7.01 20.50 -8.10
CA ARG A 177 -5.75 20.52 -8.83
C ARG A 177 -5.01 21.82 -8.60
N GLU A 178 -3.70 21.73 -8.72
CA GLU A 178 -2.78 22.82 -8.60
C GLU A 178 -3.04 23.86 -9.69
N ALA A 179 -2.73 25.12 -9.37
CA ALA A 179 -2.86 26.23 -10.30
C ALA A 179 -1.49 26.87 -10.56
N ALA A 180 -1.26 27.35 -11.78
CA ALA A 180 -0.08 28.14 -12.07
C ALA A 180 -0.02 29.37 -11.14
N PRO A 181 1.14 29.69 -10.55
CA PRO A 181 1.30 30.90 -9.74
C PRO A 181 0.96 32.16 -10.53
N ALA A 182 0.50 33.22 -9.86
CA ALA A 182 0.11 34.47 -10.53
C ALA A 182 1.24 35.15 -11.32
N ALA A 183 2.50 34.85 -10.97
CA ALA A 183 3.69 35.36 -11.65
C ALA A 183 4.19 34.46 -12.80
N ALA A 184 3.52 33.33 -13.08
CA ALA A 184 3.88 32.45 -14.18
C ALA A 184 3.69 33.16 -15.53
N THR A 185 4.62 32.94 -16.46
CA THR A 185 4.54 33.43 -17.84
C THR A 185 4.54 32.26 -18.81
N PHE A 186 4.01 32.47 -20.01
CA PHE A 186 3.90 31.44 -21.04
C PHE A 186 5.27 30.85 -21.44
N ASP A 187 6.31 31.68 -21.45
CA ASP A 187 7.67 31.41 -21.91
C ASP A 187 8.66 31.10 -20.77
N MET A 188 8.19 30.91 -19.54
CA MET A 188 9.06 30.78 -18.34
C MET A 188 10.03 29.58 -18.38
N PHE A 189 9.81 28.63 -19.29
CA PHE A 189 10.65 27.45 -19.49
C PHE A 189 11.36 27.40 -20.85
N ASP A 190 11.22 28.44 -21.67
CA ASP A 190 11.80 28.47 -23.02
C ASP A 190 13.32 28.30 -22.98
N GLY A 191 13.83 27.34 -23.74
CA GLY A 191 15.25 26.97 -23.77
C GLY A 191 15.77 26.30 -22.48
N LYS A 192 14.92 26.05 -21.47
CA LYS A 192 15.28 25.44 -20.18
C LYS A 192 14.22 24.44 -19.68
N PRO A 193 13.86 23.39 -20.46
CA PRO A 193 12.78 22.46 -20.10
C PRO A 193 13.01 21.73 -18.77
N THR A 194 14.26 21.49 -18.35
CA THR A 194 14.55 20.86 -17.05
C THR A 194 14.02 21.65 -15.86
N LEU A 195 13.85 22.97 -15.98
CA LEU A 195 13.29 23.80 -14.91
C LEU A 195 11.77 23.61 -14.74
N SER A 196 11.09 22.98 -15.70
CA SER A 196 9.66 22.64 -15.59
C SER A 196 9.42 21.36 -14.80
N THR A 197 10.47 20.60 -14.46
CA THR A 197 10.38 19.37 -13.67
C THR A 197 11.14 19.47 -12.36
N ILE A 198 12.28 20.18 -12.33
CA ILE A 198 13.17 20.23 -11.16
C ILE A 198 13.34 21.67 -10.66
N GLY A 199 13.19 21.84 -9.34
CA GLY A 199 13.45 23.09 -8.62
C GLY A 199 12.18 23.90 -8.34
N GLY A 200 12.32 25.04 -7.65
CA GLY A 200 11.16 25.83 -7.22
C GLY A 200 10.31 26.41 -8.37
N LEU A 201 10.88 26.53 -9.58
CA LEU A 201 10.18 27.08 -10.74
C LEU A 201 9.14 26.09 -11.32
N SER A 202 9.27 24.79 -11.06
CA SER A 202 8.30 23.77 -11.48
C SER A 202 7.09 23.65 -10.54
N ILE A 203 7.10 24.35 -9.40
CA ILE A 203 6.07 24.21 -8.36
C ILE A 203 4.85 25.06 -8.71
N ALA A 204 3.71 24.39 -8.91
CA ALA A 204 2.39 25.01 -8.95
C ALA A 204 1.84 25.27 -7.53
N VAL A 205 0.79 26.08 -7.40
CA VAL A 205 0.16 26.38 -6.11
C VAL A 205 -0.59 25.13 -5.62
N PRO A 206 -0.21 24.52 -4.48
CA PRO A 206 -0.84 23.29 -4.00
C PRO A 206 -2.32 23.49 -3.61
N GLY A 207 -3.18 22.55 -4.03
CA GLY A 207 -4.62 22.58 -3.78
C GLY A 207 -5.10 21.56 -2.73
N GLU A 208 -4.28 20.56 -2.40
CA GLU A 208 -4.63 19.37 -1.60
C GLU A 208 -5.36 19.71 -0.29
N LEU A 209 -4.72 20.46 0.61
CA LEU A 209 -5.27 20.71 1.94
C LEU A 209 -6.57 21.55 1.89
N ARG A 210 -6.65 22.49 0.94
CA ARG A 210 -7.86 23.28 0.72
C ARG A 210 -9.00 22.43 0.18
N GLY A 211 -8.69 21.50 -0.71
CA GLY A 211 -9.65 20.53 -1.21
C GLY A 211 -10.19 19.64 -0.08
N TYR A 212 -9.32 19.10 0.77
CA TYR A 212 -9.75 18.28 1.91
C TYR A 212 -10.68 19.04 2.84
N GLN A 213 -10.32 20.28 3.19
CA GLN A 213 -11.16 21.13 4.04
C GLN A 213 -12.53 21.36 3.39
N THR A 214 -12.55 21.68 2.10
CA THR A 214 -13.80 21.96 1.36
C THR A 214 -14.71 20.72 1.32
N ALA A 215 -14.13 19.53 1.09
CA ALA A 215 -14.89 18.28 1.11
C ALA A 215 -15.40 17.94 2.53
N TRP A 216 -14.57 18.14 3.55
CA TRP A 216 -14.91 17.90 4.95
C TRP A 216 -16.01 18.85 5.46
N GLU A 217 -15.96 20.14 5.12
CA GLU A 217 -17.00 21.11 5.49
C GLU A 217 -18.38 20.71 4.95
N LYS A 218 -18.41 20.03 3.80
CA LYS A 218 -19.65 19.62 3.13
C LYS A 218 -20.18 18.25 3.57
N TYR A 219 -19.29 17.26 3.71
CA TYR A 219 -19.69 15.85 3.93
C TYR A 219 -19.10 15.24 5.21
N GLY A 220 -18.25 15.95 5.92
CA GLY A 220 -17.59 15.47 7.12
C GLY A 220 -18.56 15.26 8.28
N LYS A 221 -18.25 14.26 9.11
CA LYS A 221 -19.00 13.95 10.34
C LYS A 221 -18.11 13.93 11.57
N LEU A 222 -16.85 13.49 11.42
CA LEU A 222 -15.87 13.57 12.50
C LEU A 222 -15.25 14.96 12.57
N SER A 223 -14.65 15.31 13.71
CA SER A 223 -13.93 16.57 13.83
C SER A 223 -12.67 16.56 12.94
N TRP A 224 -12.32 17.71 12.37
CA TRP A 224 -11.16 17.87 11.50
C TRP A 224 -9.88 17.26 12.09
N VAL A 225 -9.62 17.54 13.38
CA VAL A 225 -8.43 17.05 14.09
C VAL A 225 -8.36 15.53 14.11
N GLU A 226 -9.49 14.83 14.28
CA GLU A 226 -9.52 13.37 14.36
C GLU A 226 -9.05 12.70 13.06
N LEU A 227 -9.18 13.36 11.92
CA LEU A 227 -8.73 12.83 10.63
C LEU A 227 -7.21 12.82 10.50
N PHE A 228 -6.52 13.75 11.17
CA PHE A 228 -5.05 13.90 11.10
C PHE A 228 -4.32 13.07 12.16
N ARG A 229 -4.95 12.81 13.31
CA ARG A 229 -4.30 12.11 14.44
C ARG A 229 -3.63 10.79 14.06
N PRO A 230 -4.23 9.89 13.25
CA PRO A 230 -3.59 8.63 12.90
C PRO A 230 -2.30 8.84 12.11
N THR A 231 -2.33 9.71 11.10
CA THR A 231 -1.17 10.03 10.27
C THR A 231 -0.10 10.77 11.05
N ILE A 232 -0.47 11.68 11.97
CA ILE A 232 0.50 12.35 12.84
C ILE A 232 1.30 11.32 13.66
N ARG A 233 0.61 10.36 14.30
CA ARG A 233 1.29 9.28 15.03
C ARG A 233 2.19 8.47 14.11
N LEU A 234 1.72 8.16 12.91
CA LEU A 234 2.50 7.43 11.91
C LEU A 234 3.79 8.18 11.53
N CYS A 235 3.74 9.51 11.42
CA CYS A 235 4.94 10.34 11.20
C CYS A 235 5.89 10.37 12.41
N GLU A 236 5.35 10.33 13.64
CA GLU A 236 6.13 10.34 14.89
C GLU A 236 6.81 9.00 15.16
N GLU A 237 6.12 7.89 14.86
CA GLU A 237 6.57 6.53 15.12
C GLU A 237 7.38 5.95 13.95
N GLY A 238 7.17 6.48 12.75
CA GLY A 238 7.80 6.02 11.51
C GLY A 238 6.97 4.98 10.75
N VAL A 239 7.27 4.84 9.45
CA VAL A 239 6.65 3.85 8.55
C VAL A 239 7.71 2.84 8.12
N PRO A 240 7.47 1.53 8.23
CA PRO A 240 8.35 0.54 7.62
C PRO A 240 8.29 0.66 6.09
N VAL A 241 9.45 0.77 5.45
CA VAL A 241 9.63 0.90 3.99
C VAL A 241 9.86 -0.44 3.31
#